data_AF-A0A9W9YFJ0-F1
#
_entry.id   AF-A0A9W9YFJ0-F1
#
_cell.length_a   1.000
_cell.length_b   1.000
_cell.length_c   1.000
_cell.angle_alpha   90.00
_cell.angle_beta   90.00
_cell.angle_gamma   90.00
#
_symmetry.space_group_name_H-M   'P 1'
#
loop_
_entity.id
_entity.type
_entity.pdbx_description
1 polymer ?
#
loop_
_entity_poly.entity_id
_entity_poly.type
_entity_poly.pdbx_seq_one_letter_code
_entity_poly.pdbx_strand_id
1 'polypeptide(L)'
;MMYLRQRALDSARKQWADYIFFVDCDNFIVNPKTLRLLMEEKKTVITPMIEVFGGNAAYSNFWGGMDEEGYYARSDRYFPILQREEKGCFEVPMIHSTILIDLRKTISDKLKYNPALASYQGEEDDILVFAHSARAAGIKLNLLNKEVYGYMLSPADANQTLEAMKIYFTHVKLEWFVDHPEELMPDSSHITVKYTPPGKLGFDEIYLINLKRRPLRRRRMLASLKEMGISVKMLDAVDGKSLTDQQVKDMGIKMLPGYNDPYGKRPLTMGEIGCFLSHYLIWEEMINNGLAQVLVLEDDVRFEPDFRNQLRELLRDATALSSKYHWEFIYIGRKRFHSNPVEMVPGARVLAWADYTYWTLGYALTLSGARKLVSAKPLEKMVAVDEFVPIMFNRHINSEWTSHYYPRNLVAMTAEPLLLYPTHYVGDDGYFSDTETTGLIPPELQQAELRLKAAKVEL
;
A
#
# COMPACT_ATOMS: atom_id res chain seq x y z
N MET A 1 -6.86 30.77 13.08
CA MET A 1 -7.33 29.62 13.88
C MET A 1 -7.69 30.01 15.32
N MET A 2 -6.81 30.73 16.03
CA MET A 2 -6.97 31.18 17.43
C MET A 2 -8.37 31.64 17.84
N TYR A 3 -8.97 32.57 17.09
CA TYR A 3 -10.31 33.10 17.38
C TYR A 3 -11.41 32.02 17.36
N LEU A 4 -11.33 31.05 16.44
CA LEU A 4 -12.30 29.96 16.35
C LEU A 4 -12.16 29.01 17.54
N ARG A 5 -10.93 28.65 17.93
CA ARG A 5 -10.69 27.83 19.13
C ARG A 5 -11.16 28.52 20.40
N GLN A 6 -10.89 29.82 20.55
CA GLN A 6 -11.37 30.60 21.69
C GLN A 6 -12.89 30.62 21.75
N ARG A 7 -13.57 30.87 20.62
CA ARG A 7 -15.03 30.85 20.56
C ARG A 7 -15.61 29.49 20.92
N ALA A 8 -15.00 28.40 20.48
CA ALA A 8 -15.42 27.05 20.85
C ALA A 8 -15.28 26.81 22.36
N LEU A 9 -14.15 27.21 22.95
CA LEU A 9 -13.89 27.13 24.40
C LEU A 9 -14.91 27.93 25.21
N ASP A 10 -15.17 29.18 24.82
CA ASP A 10 -16.14 30.04 25.50
C ASP A 10 -17.58 29.54 25.33
N SER A 11 -17.90 28.96 24.17
CA SER A 11 -19.20 28.34 23.91
C SER A 11 -19.41 27.12 24.81
N ALA A 12 -18.41 26.25 24.96
CA ALA A 12 -18.48 25.08 25.84
C ALA A 12 -18.69 25.49 27.30
N ARG A 13 -17.96 26.51 27.79
CA ARG A 13 -18.17 27.08 29.13
C ARG A 13 -19.58 27.63 29.32
N LYS A 14 -20.10 28.38 28.35
CA LYS A 14 -21.46 28.95 28.39
C LYS A 14 -22.56 27.88 28.38
N GLN A 15 -22.29 26.74 27.75
CA GLN A 15 -23.20 25.58 27.72
C GLN A 15 -23.07 24.68 28.95
N TRP A 16 -22.20 25.02 29.91
CA TRP A 16 -21.91 24.20 31.09
C TRP A 16 -21.44 22.78 30.74
N ALA A 17 -20.65 22.64 29.66
CA ALA A 17 -20.05 21.37 29.31
C ALA A 17 -19.00 20.97 30.37
N ASP A 18 -18.98 19.70 30.76
CA ASP A 18 -17.96 19.17 31.68
C ASP A 18 -16.56 19.14 31.07
N TYR A 19 -16.50 18.92 29.75
CA TYR A 19 -15.26 18.80 28.98
C TYR A 19 -15.40 19.43 27.60
N ILE A 20 -14.28 19.90 27.04
CA ILE A 20 -14.12 20.11 25.59
C ILE A 20 -13.05 19.18 25.07
N PHE A 21 -13.33 18.54 23.94
CA PHE A 21 -12.34 17.78 23.19
C PHE A 21 -12.11 18.43 21.82
N PHE A 22 -10.97 19.09 21.66
CA PHE A 22 -10.49 19.61 20.38
C PHE A 22 -9.85 18.47 19.60
N VAL A 23 -10.20 18.35 18.31
CA VAL A 23 -9.59 17.41 17.36
C VAL A 23 -9.45 18.14 16.02
N ASP A 24 -8.22 18.32 15.56
CA ASP A 24 -7.96 18.91 14.24
C ASP A 24 -8.35 17.93 13.12
N CYS A 25 -8.71 18.46 11.95
CA CYS A 25 -9.30 17.65 10.86
C CYS A 25 -8.32 16.67 10.19
N ASP A 26 -7.02 16.84 10.44
CA ASP A 26 -5.93 15.98 10.00
C ASP A 26 -5.47 14.98 11.08
N ASN A 27 -6.18 14.91 12.22
CA ASN A 27 -5.94 13.99 13.32
C ASN A 27 -7.04 12.91 13.36
N PHE A 28 -6.67 11.65 13.14
CA PHE A 28 -7.58 10.51 13.08
C PHE A 28 -7.52 9.71 14.38
N ILE A 29 -8.59 9.78 15.16
CA ILE A 29 -8.74 9.00 16.38
C ILE A 29 -9.26 7.61 16.01
N VAL A 30 -8.39 6.61 16.09
CA VAL A 30 -8.70 5.21 15.73
C VAL A 30 -9.13 4.39 16.94
N ASN A 31 -8.73 4.80 18.14
CA ASN A 31 -9.09 4.08 19.35
C ASN A 31 -10.44 4.58 19.92
N PRO A 32 -11.49 3.75 19.93
CA PRO A 32 -12.82 4.15 20.40
C PRO A 32 -12.88 4.43 21.91
N LYS A 33 -11.84 4.06 22.67
CA LYS A 33 -11.74 4.31 24.12
C LYS A 33 -11.04 5.63 24.46
N THR A 34 -10.50 6.36 23.46
CA THR A 34 -9.66 7.56 23.65
C THR A 34 -10.24 8.53 24.66
N LEU A 35 -11.48 9.00 24.46
CA LEU A 35 -12.09 10.00 25.35
C LEU A 35 -12.18 9.50 26.81
N ARG A 36 -12.59 8.25 27.01
CA ARG A 36 -12.70 7.63 28.35
C ARG A 36 -11.33 7.55 29.03
N LEU A 37 -10.32 7.05 28.32
CA LEU A 37 -8.96 6.88 28.85
C LEU A 37 -8.34 8.23 29.25
N LEU A 38 -8.58 9.29 28.46
CA LEU A 38 -8.12 10.63 28.81
C LEU A 38 -8.82 11.19 30.06
N MET A 39 -10.14 10.96 30.21
CA MET A 39 -10.91 11.40 31.37
C MET A 39 -10.49 10.69 32.66
N GLU A 40 -10.11 9.41 32.57
CA GLU A 40 -9.66 8.59 33.72
C GLU A 40 -8.37 9.11 34.37
N GLU A 41 -7.51 9.81 33.62
CA GLU A 41 -6.28 10.43 34.14
C GLU A 41 -6.55 11.68 35.02
N LYS A 42 -7.80 12.20 35.02
CA LYS A 42 -8.25 13.33 35.85
C LYS A 42 -7.34 14.56 35.74
N LYS A 43 -6.74 14.80 34.58
CA LYS A 43 -5.91 15.97 34.29
C LYS A 43 -6.76 17.16 33.88
N THR A 44 -6.26 18.38 34.11
CA THR A 44 -6.96 19.61 33.67
C THR A 44 -6.87 19.77 32.15
N VAL A 45 -5.69 19.49 31.59
CA VAL A 45 -5.44 19.51 30.15
C VAL A 45 -4.64 18.24 29.82
N ILE A 46 -5.11 17.47 28.84
CA ILE A 46 -4.47 16.24 28.40
C ILE A 46 -4.67 16.01 26.91
N THR A 47 -3.66 15.44 26.26
CA THR A 47 -3.72 14.96 24.88
C THR A 47 -3.45 13.45 24.84
N PRO A 48 -4.11 12.69 23.95
CA PRO A 48 -3.56 11.41 23.52
C PRO A 48 -2.32 11.68 22.66
N MET A 49 -1.33 10.79 22.68
CA MET A 49 -0.20 10.88 21.75
C MET A 49 -0.68 10.49 20.35
N ILE A 50 -0.59 11.45 19.44
CA ILE A 50 -0.90 11.30 18.02
C ILE A 50 0.41 11.46 17.24
N GLU A 51 0.79 10.43 16.50
CA GLU A 51 2.01 10.39 15.68
C GLU A 51 1.68 10.48 14.20
N VAL A 52 2.65 10.85 13.37
CA VAL A 52 2.47 10.83 11.92
C VAL A 52 2.27 9.40 11.44
N PHE A 53 1.31 9.26 10.52
CA PHE A 53 1.02 7.98 9.90
C PHE A 53 2.27 7.32 9.28
N GLY A 54 2.44 6.01 9.49
CA GLY A 54 3.51 5.22 8.89
C GLY A 54 4.88 5.30 9.57
N GLY A 55 5.00 5.96 10.73
CA GLY A 55 6.17 5.85 11.62
C GLY A 55 7.51 6.40 11.10
N ASN A 56 7.56 6.88 9.86
CA ASN A 56 8.78 7.33 9.19
C ASN A 56 9.16 8.79 9.47
N ALA A 57 8.32 9.52 10.21
CA ALA A 57 8.56 10.92 10.56
C ALA A 57 8.69 11.07 12.07
N ALA A 58 9.69 11.85 12.52
CA ALA A 58 9.88 12.19 13.92
C ALA A 58 8.91 13.28 14.42
N TYR A 59 7.75 13.44 13.78
CA TYR A 59 6.76 14.48 14.09
C TYR A 59 5.55 13.87 14.80
N SER A 60 5.05 14.58 15.81
CA SER A 60 3.91 14.19 16.64
C SER A 60 3.27 15.42 17.26
N ASN A 61 2.14 15.24 17.96
CA ASN A 61 1.38 16.34 18.49
C ASN A 61 1.86 16.90 19.86
N PHE A 62 3.14 16.70 20.18
CA PHE A 62 3.77 17.20 21.42
C PHE A 62 5.24 17.56 21.20
N TRP A 63 5.79 18.39 22.11
CA TRP A 63 7.23 18.63 22.18
C TRP A 63 7.82 18.02 23.45
N GLY A 64 9.00 17.39 23.33
CA GLY A 64 9.72 16.84 24.47
C GLY A 64 10.54 17.88 25.26
N GLY A 65 10.81 19.05 24.66
CA GLY A 65 11.61 20.14 25.23
C GLY A 65 11.20 21.49 24.64
N MET A 66 11.53 22.56 25.36
CA MET A 66 11.27 23.94 24.95
C MET A 66 12.39 24.84 25.48
N ASP A 67 12.81 25.84 24.72
CA ASP A 67 13.82 26.81 25.15
C ASP A 67 13.23 27.92 26.05
N GLU A 68 14.07 28.86 26.48
CA GLU A 68 13.69 29.98 27.34
C GLU A 68 12.70 30.94 26.67
N GLU A 69 12.70 30.99 25.34
CA GLU A 69 11.85 31.85 24.52
C GLU A 69 10.49 31.20 24.22
N GLY A 70 10.37 29.90 24.46
CA GLY A 70 9.14 29.15 24.23
C GLY A 70 9.07 28.47 22.87
N TYR A 71 10.20 28.18 22.24
CA TYR A 71 10.26 27.43 21.00
C TYR A 71 10.74 25.99 21.22
N TYR A 72 10.55 25.16 20.20
CA TYR A 72 10.90 23.74 20.26
C TYR A 72 12.38 23.55 20.61
N ALA A 73 12.63 22.70 21.61
CA ALA A 73 13.97 22.21 21.91
C ALA A 73 13.99 20.68 21.89
N ARG A 74 15.10 20.12 21.42
CA ARG A 74 15.30 18.66 21.41
C ARG A 74 15.41 18.15 22.85
N SER A 75 14.79 17.00 23.10
CA SER A 75 14.81 16.34 24.41
C SER A 75 15.13 14.87 24.23
N ASP A 76 15.99 14.35 25.11
CA ASP A 76 16.39 12.93 25.10
C ASP A 76 15.20 12.00 25.36
N ARG A 77 14.12 12.51 25.97
CA ARG A 77 12.91 11.74 26.27
C ARG A 77 11.88 11.74 25.13
N TYR A 78 12.09 12.52 24.07
CA TYR A 78 11.12 12.62 22.98
C TYR A 78 10.92 11.26 22.27
N PHE A 79 12.01 10.63 21.82
CA PHE A 79 11.94 9.36 21.09
C PHE A 79 11.45 8.19 21.95
N PRO A 80 11.93 7.99 23.19
CA PRO A 80 11.41 6.93 24.05
C PRO A 80 9.90 7.04 24.31
N ILE A 81 9.37 8.26 24.42
CA ILE A 81 7.92 8.49 24.56
C ILE A 81 7.19 8.25 23.23
N LEU A 82 7.70 8.79 22.12
CA LEU A 82 7.09 8.65 20.79
C LEU A 82 7.01 7.18 20.35
N GLN A 83 8.10 6.44 20.50
CA GLN A 83 8.20 5.02 20.16
C GLN A 83 7.54 4.11 21.19
N ARG A 84 6.96 4.70 22.26
CA ARG A 84 6.31 4.00 23.37
C ARG A 84 7.23 2.96 24.05
N GLU A 85 8.53 3.22 24.08
CA GLU A 85 9.48 2.52 24.95
C GLU A 85 9.19 2.87 26.42
N GLU A 86 8.87 4.14 26.68
CA GLU A 86 8.31 4.63 27.93
C GLU A 86 6.81 4.87 27.79
N LYS A 87 5.98 4.01 28.42
CA LYS A 87 4.51 4.15 28.41
C LYS A 87 4.00 4.81 29.69
N GLY A 88 3.14 5.82 29.57
CA GLY A 88 2.60 6.51 30.72
C GLY A 88 1.77 7.76 30.40
N CYS A 89 1.58 8.58 31.43
CA CYS A 89 1.07 9.94 31.33
C CYS A 89 2.21 10.88 31.72
N PHE A 90 2.65 11.71 30.78
CA PHE A 90 3.83 12.57 30.94
C PHE A 90 3.43 14.03 31.00
N GLU A 91 4.15 14.80 31.82
CA GLU A 91 4.10 16.26 31.74
C GLU A 91 5.07 16.69 30.64
N VAL A 92 4.56 17.43 29.66
CA VAL A 92 5.33 17.90 28.50
C VAL A 92 5.18 19.42 28.36
N PRO A 93 6.19 20.12 27.82
CA PRO A 93 6.15 21.58 27.69
C PRO A 93 5.10 22.08 26.69
N MET A 94 4.72 21.27 25.70
CA MET A 94 3.78 21.66 24.65
C MET A 94 2.99 20.46 24.14
N ILE A 95 1.70 20.67 23.88
CA ILE A 95 0.78 19.74 23.21
C ILE A 95 -0.07 20.52 22.21
N HIS A 96 -0.50 19.87 21.13
CA HIS A 96 -1.36 20.49 20.12
C HIS A 96 -2.33 19.52 19.45
N SER A 97 -3.17 20.10 18.59
CA SER A 97 -4.13 19.46 17.67
C SER A 97 -5.27 18.66 18.31
N THR A 98 -4.97 17.69 19.16
CA THR A 98 -5.96 16.85 19.84
C THR A 98 -5.89 17.07 21.35
N ILE A 99 -6.79 17.86 21.95
CA ILE A 99 -6.69 18.25 23.36
C ILE A 99 -8.04 18.11 24.08
N LEU A 100 -8.03 17.39 25.20
CA LEU A 100 -9.13 17.35 26.17
C LEU A 100 -8.88 18.33 27.32
N ILE A 101 -9.86 19.17 27.61
CA ILE A 101 -9.85 20.11 28.74
C ILE A 101 -11.00 19.77 29.68
N ASP A 102 -10.70 19.58 30.96
CA ASP A 102 -11.69 19.41 32.04
C ASP A 102 -12.17 20.79 32.53
N LEU A 103 -13.36 21.18 32.08
CA LEU A 103 -13.96 22.49 32.36
C LEU A 103 -14.58 22.58 33.76
N ARG A 104 -14.77 21.45 34.45
CA ARG A 104 -15.28 21.44 35.84
C ARG A 104 -14.28 22.02 36.82
N LYS A 105 -13.01 22.09 36.43
CA LYS A 105 -11.94 22.70 37.24
C LYS A 105 -11.90 24.19 36.97
N THR A 106 -12.15 25.00 38.00
CA THR A 106 -12.16 26.48 37.91
C THR A 106 -10.87 27.08 37.37
N ILE A 107 -9.72 26.42 37.58
CA ILE A 107 -8.43 26.88 37.02
C ILE A 107 -8.43 26.87 35.48
N SER A 108 -9.26 26.03 34.84
CA SER A 108 -9.39 25.97 33.38
C SER A 108 -9.92 27.27 32.77
N ASP A 109 -10.57 28.16 33.55
CA ASP A 109 -11.02 29.49 33.10
C ASP A 109 -9.87 30.42 32.71
N LYS A 110 -8.64 30.09 33.13
CA LYS A 110 -7.43 30.84 32.77
C LYS A 110 -6.89 30.46 31.38
N LEU A 111 -7.30 29.32 30.82
CA LEU A 111 -6.89 28.87 29.49
C LEU A 111 -7.52 29.74 28.40
N LYS A 112 -6.68 30.19 27.46
CA LYS A 112 -7.09 31.06 26.35
C LYS A 112 -6.28 30.78 25.09
N TYR A 113 -6.96 30.85 23.96
CA TYR A 113 -6.37 30.95 22.64
C TYR A 113 -6.36 32.40 22.13
N ASN A 114 -7.28 33.25 22.59
CA ASN A 114 -7.38 34.65 22.14
C ASN A 114 -8.16 35.54 23.15
N PRO A 115 -7.80 36.82 23.32
CA PRO A 115 -6.50 37.40 22.97
C PRO A 115 -5.38 36.75 23.78
N ALA A 116 -4.14 36.85 23.30
CA ALA A 116 -2.97 36.43 24.08
C ALA A 116 -2.88 37.21 25.41
N LEU A 117 -2.26 36.60 26.42
CA LEU A 117 -1.99 37.29 27.68
C LEU A 117 -0.98 38.42 27.44
N ALA A 118 -1.08 39.52 28.19
CA ALA A 118 -0.13 40.63 28.08
C ALA A 118 1.34 40.23 28.35
N SER A 119 1.54 39.12 29.08
CA SER A 119 2.87 38.54 29.33
C SER A 119 3.42 37.72 28.17
N TYR A 120 2.64 37.48 27.11
CA TYR A 120 3.08 36.74 25.94
C TYR A 120 3.72 37.69 24.93
N GLN A 121 4.94 37.35 24.48
CA GLN A 121 5.73 38.17 23.56
C GLN A 121 6.14 37.39 22.29
N GLY A 122 5.60 36.18 22.08
CA GLY A 122 5.88 35.34 20.92
C GLY A 122 4.94 35.61 19.74
N GLU A 123 5.04 34.77 18.72
CA GLU A 123 4.20 34.84 17.52
C GLU A 123 2.72 34.59 17.81
N GLU A 124 1.82 35.20 17.03
CA GLU A 124 0.38 34.94 17.12
C GLU A 124 0.02 33.56 16.54
N ASP A 125 0.35 32.52 17.30
CA ASP A 125 0.10 31.11 17.01
C ASP A 125 -0.80 30.48 18.09
N ASP A 126 -1.80 29.70 17.69
CA ASP A 126 -2.78 29.13 18.63
C ASP A 126 -2.18 28.12 19.60
N ILE A 127 -1.13 27.41 19.19
CA ILE A 127 -0.45 26.42 20.02
C ILE A 127 0.40 27.12 21.06
N LEU A 128 1.23 28.08 20.63
CA LEU A 128 2.12 28.82 21.52
C LEU A 128 1.35 29.67 22.53
N VAL A 129 0.30 30.37 22.09
CA VAL A 129 -0.54 31.20 22.97
C VAL A 129 -1.27 30.35 24.00
N PHE A 130 -1.80 29.20 23.59
CA PHE A 130 -2.47 28.28 24.51
C PHE A 130 -1.51 27.72 25.56
N ALA A 131 -0.35 27.22 25.11
CA ALA A 131 0.68 26.68 26.00
C ALA A 131 1.17 27.74 27.00
N HIS A 132 1.36 28.99 26.55
CA HIS A 132 1.70 30.11 27.44
C HIS A 132 0.59 30.39 28.46
N SER A 133 -0.67 30.41 28.04
CA SER A 133 -1.80 30.63 28.96
C SER A 133 -1.87 29.55 30.05
N ALA A 134 -1.59 28.29 29.70
CA ALA A 134 -1.53 27.18 30.64
C ALA A 134 -0.37 27.36 31.63
N ARG A 135 0.84 27.63 31.14
CA ARG A 135 2.03 27.86 31.98
C ARG A 135 1.83 29.04 32.95
N ALA A 136 1.33 30.17 32.46
CA ALA A 136 1.06 31.35 33.28
C ALA A 136 0.01 31.09 34.38
N ALA A 137 -0.89 30.13 34.16
CA ALA A 137 -1.89 29.70 35.14
C ALA A 137 -1.42 28.56 36.06
N GLY A 138 -0.19 28.06 35.89
CA GLY A 138 0.31 26.88 36.61
C GLY A 138 -0.36 25.55 36.18
N ILE A 139 -0.96 25.51 35.00
CA ILE A 139 -1.62 24.32 34.44
C ILE A 139 -0.59 23.50 33.66
N LYS A 140 -0.40 22.26 34.10
CA LYS A 140 0.47 21.27 33.44
C LYS A 140 -0.21 20.72 32.19
N LEU A 141 0.53 20.66 31.09
CA LEU A 141 0.12 19.98 29.86
C LEU A 141 0.52 18.51 29.96
N ASN A 142 -0.42 17.59 29.72
CA ASN A 142 -0.20 16.16 29.91
C ASN A 142 -0.36 15.40 28.59
N LEU A 143 0.53 14.45 28.32
CA LEU A 143 0.50 13.56 27.17
C LEU A 143 0.27 12.12 27.65
N LEU A 144 -0.69 11.42 27.05
CA LEU A 144 -0.98 10.01 27.33
C LEU A 144 -0.58 9.14 26.13
N ASN A 145 0.33 8.18 26.32
CA ASN A 145 0.79 7.27 25.24
C ASN A 145 0.63 5.77 25.58
N LYS A 146 -0.18 5.45 26.62
CA LYS A 146 -0.38 4.05 27.07
C LYS A 146 -0.91 3.11 25.99
N GLU A 147 -1.65 3.65 25.02
CA GLU A 147 -2.21 2.94 23.87
C GLU A 147 -1.85 3.68 22.56
N VAL A 148 -2.14 3.05 21.43
CA VAL A 148 -2.24 3.75 20.15
C VAL A 148 -3.63 4.41 20.13
N TYR A 149 -3.66 5.73 20.06
CA TYR A 149 -4.92 6.50 20.08
C TYR A 149 -5.37 6.91 18.69
N GLY A 150 -4.41 7.17 17.80
CA GLY A 150 -4.66 7.74 16.50
C GLY A 150 -3.39 8.20 15.81
N TYR A 151 -3.58 8.73 14.60
CA TYR A 151 -2.51 9.19 13.73
C TYR A 151 -2.85 10.54 13.15
N MET A 152 -1.86 11.31 12.72
CA MET A 152 -2.07 12.54 11.96
C MET A 152 -1.40 12.51 10.60
N LEU A 153 -1.88 13.35 9.69
CA LEU A 153 -1.15 13.64 8.47
C LEU A 153 0.12 14.45 8.78
N SER A 154 1.14 14.28 7.93
CA SER A 154 2.27 15.20 7.92
C SER A 154 1.76 16.63 7.66
N PRO A 155 2.31 17.65 8.35
CA PRO A 155 1.97 19.04 8.10
C PRO A 155 2.16 19.39 6.62
N ALA A 156 1.18 20.11 6.07
CA ALA A 156 1.26 20.57 4.69
C ALA A 156 2.33 21.67 4.54
N ASP A 157 3.15 21.59 3.49
CA ASP A 157 4.01 22.70 3.08
C ASP A 157 3.17 23.80 2.40
N ALA A 158 3.67 25.04 2.42
CA ALA A 158 3.03 26.22 1.82
C ALA A 158 2.71 26.05 0.31
N ASN A 159 3.41 25.15 -0.37
CA ASN A 159 3.22 24.86 -1.79
C ASN A 159 2.23 23.72 -2.06
N GLN A 160 1.71 23.03 -1.03
CA GLN A 160 0.80 21.92 -1.23
C GLN A 160 -0.61 22.40 -1.59
N THR A 161 -1.17 21.78 -2.63
CA THR A 161 -2.56 22.02 -3.04
C THR A 161 -3.51 21.12 -2.26
N LEU A 162 -4.79 21.53 -2.16
CA LEU A 162 -5.83 20.69 -1.57
C LEU A 162 -5.94 19.32 -2.27
N GLU A 163 -5.68 19.27 -3.58
CA GLU A 163 -5.72 18.01 -4.34
C GLU A 163 -4.56 17.09 -3.96
N ALA A 164 -3.34 17.64 -3.82
CA ALA A 164 -2.20 16.89 -3.30
C ALA A 164 -2.46 16.36 -1.88
N MET A 165 -3.11 17.14 -1.01
CA MET A 165 -3.49 16.69 0.33
C MET A 165 -4.50 15.53 0.29
N LYS A 166 -5.49 15.56 -0.61
CA LYS A 166 -6.44 14.44 -0.79
C LYS A 166 -5.76 13.19 -1.29
N ILE A 167 -4.84 13.32 -2.25
CA ILE A 167 -4.03 12.22 -2.77
C ILE A 167 -3.24 11.58 -1.61
N TYR A 168 -2.57 12.40 -0.81
CA TYR A 168 -1.79 11.93 0.32
C TYR A 168 -2.66 11.27 1.40
N PHE A 169 -3.81 11.88 1.74
CA PHE A 169 -4.77 11.29 2.67
C PHE A 169 -5.28 9.94 2.17
N THR A 170 -5.62 9.84 0.89
CA THR A 170 -6.06 8.57 0.29
C THR A 170 -4.96 7.53 0.39
N HIS A 171 -3.72 7.89 0.03
CA HIS A 171 -2.57 6.99 0.15
C HIS A 171 -2.39 6.49 1.60
N VAL A 172 -2.34 7.40 2.58
CA VAL A 172 -2.28 7.05 4.01
C VAL A 172 -3.40 6.09 4.43
N LYS A 173 -4.63 6.32 3.96
CA LYS A 173 -5.76 5.42 4.21
C LYS A 173 -5.57 4.04 3.59
N LEU A 174 -5.00 3.96 2.38
CA LEU A 174 -4.70 2.67 1.75
C LEU A 174 -3.60 1.92 2.50
N GLU A 175 -2.60 2.64 3.00
CA GLU A 175 -1.54 2.08 3.84
C GLU A 175 -2.09 1.53 5.16
N TRP A 176 -3.03 2.23 5.80
CA TRP A 176 -3.75 1.71 6.96
C TRP A 176 -4.43 0.36 6.69
N PHE A 177 -5.04 0.21 5.51
CA PHE A 177 -5.74 -1.03 5.15
C PHE A 177 -4.78 -2.21 4.97
N VAL A 178 -3.50 -1.97 4.67
CA VAL A 178 -2.47 -3.01 4.59
C VAL A 178 -2.27 -3.64 5.96
N ASP A 179 -2.10 -2.81 6.98
CA ASP A 179 -1.78 -3.23 8.34
C ASP A 179 -3.03 -3.70 9.12
N HIS A 180 -4.22 -3.23 8.73
CA HIS A 180 -5.49 -3.48 9.45
C HIS A 180 -6.62 -3.97 8.52
N PRO A 181 -6.46 -5.10 7.80
CA PRO A 181 -7.46 -5.56 6.83
C PRO A 181 -8.79 -6.00 7.48
N GLU A 182 -8.81 -6.29 8.78
CA GLU A 182 -9.99 -6.57 9.59
C GLU A 182 -10.77 -5.29 10.01
N GLU A 183 -10.06 -4.17 10.14
CA GLU A 183 -10.54 -2.90 10.72
C GLU A 183 -10.37 -1.75 9.73
N LEU A 184 -11.06 -1.87 8.58
CA LEU A 184 -11.15 -0.78 7.62
C LEU A 184 -11.78 0.46 8.28
N MET A 185 -11.22 1.63 7.98
CA MET A 185 -11.74 2.93 8.43
C MET A 185 -13.22 3.10 8.05
N PRO A 186 -14.13 3.25 9.03
CA PRO A 186 -15.56 3.37 8.75
C PRO A 186 -15.92 4.76 8.23
N ASP A 187 -16.93 4.82 7.37
CA ASP A 187 -17.54 6.09 6.98
C ASP A 187 -18.48 6.59 8.09
N SER A 188 -18.42 7.88 8.38
CA SER A 188 -19.35 8.50 9.34
C SER A 188 -20.77 8.47 8.80
N SER A 189 -21.70 7.94 9.59
CA SER A 189 -23.14 7.98 9.27
C SER A 189 -23.73 9.41 9.23
N HIS A 190 -22.97 10.41 9.68
CA HIS A 190 -23.38 11.81 9.72
C HIS A 190 -22.84 12.64 8.56
N ILE A 191 -21.96 12.08 7.72
CA ILE A 191 -21.32 12.81 6.61
C ILE A 191 -21.55 12.05 5.32
N THR A 192 -21.98 12.76 4.27
CA THR A 192 -22.02 12.20 2.92
C THR A 192 -20.65 12.33 2.26
N VAL A 193 -19.95 11.22 2.11
CA VAL A 193 -18.68 11.16 1.38
C VAL A 193 -18.96 11.02 -0.12
N LYS A 194 -18.37 11.90 -0.93
CA LYS A 194 -18.40 11.77 -2.39
C LYS A 194 -17.20 10.95 -2.84
N TYR A 195 -17.44 9.72 -3.28
CA TYR A 195 -16.40 8.88 -3.87
C TYR A 195 -16.16 9.25 -5.32
N THR A 196 -14.93 8.99 -5.78
CA THR A 196 -14.61 9.04 -7.19
C THR A 196 -15.43 7.97 -7.92
N PRO A 197 -16.16 8.32 -9.00
CA PRO A 197 -16.96 7.34 -9.74
C PRO A 197 -16.11 6.15 -10.19
N PRO A 198 -16.62 4.91 -10.00
CA PRO A 198 -15.91 3.71 -10.42
C PRO A 198 -15.75 3.70 -11.94
N GLY A 199 -14.56 3.36 -12.41
CA GLY A 199 -14.29 3.24 -13.84
C GLY A 199 -13.14 2.29 -14.11
N LYS A 200 -12.97 1.93 -15.39
CA LYS A 200 -11.96 0.97 -15.85
C LYS A 200 -10.70 1.63 -16.42
N LEU A 201 -10.53 2.94 -16.22
CA LEU A 201 -9.30 3.69 -16.56
C LEU A 201 -8.80 3.56 -18.02
N GLY A 202 -9.68 3.23 -18.96
CA GLY A 202 -9.34 3.03 -20.37
C GLY A 202 -9.11 1.56 -20.75
N PHE A 203 -9.22 0.63 -19.80
CA PHE A 203 -9.23 -0.82 -20.07
C PHE A 203 -10.65 -1.34 -20.31
N ASP A 204 -10.77 -2.45 -21.04
CA ASP A 204 -12.05 -3.13 -21.23
C ASP A 204 -12.49 -3.85 -19.95
N GLU A 205 -11.51 -4.37 -19.20
CA GLU A 205 -11.72 -4.95 -17.88
C GLU A 205 -10.47 -4.77 -17.01
N ILE A 206 -10.68 -4.64 -15.70
CA ILE A 206 -9.60 -4.70 -14.71
C ILE A 206 -9.86 -5.92 -13.83
N TYR A 207 -8.92 -6.86 -13.80
CA TYR A 207 -9.03 -8.08 -13.01
C TYR A 207 -8.32 -7.92 -11.67
N LEU A 208 -8.95 -8.42 -10.61
CA LEU A 208 -8.32 -8.67 -9.32
C LEU A 208 -8.24 -10.18 -9.08
N ILE A 209 -7.03 -10.73 -9.10
CA ILE A 209 -6.74 -12.12 -8.79
C ILE A 209 -6.70 -12.26 -7.26
N ASN A 210 -7.55 -13.10 -6.71
CA ASN A 210 -7.58 -13.38 -5.27
C ASN A 210 -7.99 -14.82 -5.01
N LEU A 211 -7.30 -15.47 -4.07
CA LEU A 211 -7.72 -16.79 -3.59
C LEU A 211 -8.98 -16.66 -2.73
N LYS A 212 -10.02 -17.47 -2.99
CA LYS A 212 -11.26 -17.48 -2.18
C LYS A 212 -11.01 -17.62 -0.68
N ARG A 213 -10.00 -18.41 -0.30
CA ARG A 213 -9.60 -18.64 1.09
C ARG A 213 -8.90 -17.45 1.76
N ARG A 214 -8.64 -16.36 1.03
CA ARG A 214 -8.01 -15.12 1.52
C ARG A 214 -9.02 -13.94 1.57
N PRO A 215 -10.09 -14.03 2.39
CA PRO A 215 -11.15 -13.03 2.41
C PRO A 215 -10.68 -11.65 2.92
N LEU A 216 -9.68 -11.61 3.81
CA LEU A 216 -9.13 -10.35 4.32
C LEU A 216 -8.35 -9.58 3.24
N ARG A 217 -7.51 -10.28 2.44
CA ARG A 217 -6.83 -9.65 1.29
C ARG A 217 -7.83 -9.11 0.26
N ARG A 218 -8.89 -9.89 -0.01
CA ARG A 218 -10.00 -9.46 -0.88
C ARG A 218 -10.69 -8.21 -0.35
N ARG A 219 -11.09 -8.22 0.93
CA ARG A 219 -11.79 -7.11 1.58
C ARG A 219 -10.94 -5.83 1.51
N ARG A 220 -9.66 -5.94 1.86
CA ARG A 220 -8.68 -4.85 1.75
C ARG A 220 -8.61 -4.29 0.34
N MET A 221 -8.35 -5.13 -0.66
CA MET A 221 -8.18 -4.67 -2.04
C MET A 221 -9.44 -4.02 -2.60
N LEU A 222 -10.62 -4.59 -2.34
CA LEU A 222 -11.89 -4.00 -2.77
C LEU A 222 -12.12 -2.62 -2.11
N ALA A 223 -11.75 -2.46 -0.83
CA ALA A 223 -11.80 -1.17 -0.17
C ALA A 223 -10.83 -0.17 -0.81
N SER A 224 -9.57 -0.57 -1.05
CA SER A 224 -8.57 0.29 -1.67
C SER A 224 -8.98 0.74 -3.08
N LEU A 225 -9.49 -0.18 -3.90
CA LEU A 225 -9.96 0.11 -5.26
C LEU A 225 -11.21 1.00 -5.24
N LYS A 226 -12.10 0.85 -4.25
CA LYS A 226 -13.25 1.74 -4.05
C LYS A 226 -12.81 3.18 -3.75
N GLU A 227 -11.84 3.38 -2.86
CA GLU A 227 -11.31 4.73 -2.55
C GLU A 227 -10.74 5.41 -3.79
N MET A 228 -10.05 4.66 -4.65
CA MET A 228 -9.51 5.17 -5.92
C MET A 228 -10.54 5.26 -7.06
N GLY A 229 -11.76 4.76 -6.86
CA GLY A 229 -12.80 4.70 -7.89
C GLY A 229 -12.42 3.80 -9.07
N ILE A 230 -11.87 2.62 -8.80
CA ILE A 230 -11.47 1.62 -9.79
C ILE A 230 -12.46 0.46 -9.77
N SER A 231 -13.12 0.23 -10.90
CA SER A 231 -14.02 -0.91 -11.08
C SER A 231 -13.20 -2.14 -11.46
N VAL A 232 -13.43 -3.26 -10.77
CA VAL A 232 -12.73 -4.52 -11.04
C VAL A 232 -13.70 -5.70 -11.18
N LYS A 233 -13.32 -6.66 -12.03
CA LYS A 233 -13.87 -8.00 -12.07
C LYS A 233 -13.01 -8.92 -11.20
N MET A 234 -13.65 -9.61 -10.27
CA MET A 234 -12.96 -10.60 -9.45
C MET A 234 -12.65 -11.85 -10.28
N LEU A 235 -11.40 -12.31 -10.22
CA LEU A 235 -11.03 -13.66 -10.59
C LEU A 235 -10.77 -14.45 -9.31
N ASP A 236 -11.57 -15.48 -9.08
CA ASP A 236 -11.26 -16.45 -8.03
C ASP A 236 -10.06 -17.28 -8.49
N ALA A 237 -8.90 -17.03 -7.88
CA ALA A 237 -7.64 -17.66 -8.25
C ALA A 237 -7.68 -19.18 -8.05
N VAL A 238 -6.97 -19.90 -8.91
CA VAL A 238 -6.81 -21.34 -8.80
C VAL A 238 -5.96 -21.65 -7.58
N ASP A 239 -6.58 -22.32 -6.61
CA ASP A 239 -5.94 -22.67 -5.36
C ASP A 239 -5.07 -23.92 -5.52
N GLY A 240 -3.75 -23.74 -5.51
CA GLY A 240 -2.78 -24.83 -5.54
C GLY A 240 -2.93 -25.87 -4.43
N LYS A 241 -3.49 -25.52 -3.25
CA LYS A 241 -3.79 -26.50 -2.18
C LYS A 241 -4.98 -27.40 -2.53
N SER A 242 -5.84 -26.96 -3.43
CA SER A 242 -7.01 -27.72 -3.90
C SER A 242 -6.74 -28.50 -5.18
N LEU A 243 -5.61 -28.25 -5.86
CA LEU A 243 -5.23 -28.98 -7.05
C LEU A 243 -4.80 -30.40 -6.71
N THR A 244 -5.40 -31.36 -7.40
CA THR A 244 -5.01 -32.76 -7.36
C THR A 244 -4.15 -33.12 -8.57
N ASP A 245 -3.30 -34.14 -8.41
CA ASP A 245 -2.45 -34.64 -9.49
C ASP A 245 -3.25 -35.04 -10.74
N GLN A 246 -4.45 -35.61 -10.54
CA GLN A 246 -5.33 -36.00 -11.63
C GLN A 246 -5.83 -34.77 -12.41
N GLN A 247 -6.22 -33.70 -11.72
CA GLN A 247 -6.62 -32.45 -12.39
C GLN A 247 -5.47 -31.85 -13.20
N VAL A 248 -4.26 -31.85 -12.64
CA VAL A 248 -3.06 -31.35 -13.36
C VAL A 248 -2.80 -32.19 -14.62
N LYS A 249 -2.92 -33.53 -14.53
CA LYS A 249 -2.83 -34.45 -15.67
C LYS A 249 -3.92 -34.21 -16.71
N ASP A 250 -5.17 -34.07 -16.29
CA ASP A 250 -6.34 -33.86 -17.16
C ASP A 250 -6.27 -32.53 -17.90
N MET A 251 -5.69 -31.50 -17.27
CA MET A 251 -5.41 -30.20 -17.89
C MET A 251 -4.20 -30.24 -18.85
N GLY A 252 -3.52 -31.39 -18.96
CA GLY A 252 -2.36 -31.57 -19.83
C GLY A 252 -1.13 -30.79 -19.37
N ILE A 253 -1.09 -30.38 -18.10
CA ILE A 253 0.00 -29.58 -17.56
C ILE A 253 1.24 -30.46 -17.42
N LYS A 254 2.34 -30.03 -18.03
CA LYS A 254 3.64 -30.68 -17.96
C LYS A 254 4.68 -29.65 -17.62
N MET A 255 5.57 -29.97 -16.69
CA MET A 255 6.71 -29.11 -16.40
C MET A 255 7.68 -29.09 -17.59
N LEU A 256 8.32 -27.95 -17.82
CA LEU A 256 9.44 -27.83 -18.74
C LEU A 256 10.56 -28.83 -18.36
N PRO A 257 11.11 -29.61 -19.30
CA PRO A 257 12.28 -30.45 -19.04
C PRO A 257 13.44 -29.65 -18.45
N GLY A 258 14.09 -30.20 -17.43
CA GLY A 258 15.25 -29.55 -16.78
C GLY A 258 14.92 -28.32 -15.93
N TYR A 259 13.65 -27.93 -15.81
CA TYR A 259 13.27 -26.82 -14.93
C TYR A 259 13.48 -27.18 -13.46
N ASN A 260 14.16 -26.28 -12.77
CA ASN A 260 14.26 -26.23 -11.33
C ASN A 260 14.20 -24.75 -10.93
N ASP A 261 13.35 -24.43 -9.96
CA ASP A 261 13.26 -23.10 -9.36
C ASP A 261 14.66 -22.58 -9.00
N PRO A 262 15.05 -21.36 -9.45
CA PRO A 262 16.40 -20.83 -9.27
C PRO A 262 16.86 -20.73 -7.81
N TYR A 263 15.92 -20.62 -6.86
CA TYR A 263 16.23 -20.43 -5.44
C TYR A 263 16.30 -21.76 -4.67
N GLY A 264 15.19 -22.49 -4.69
CA GLY A 264 15.01 -23.75 -3.99
C GLY A 264 15.57 -24.97 -4.71
N LYS A 265 16.03 -24.82 -5.97
CA LYS A 265 16.49 -25.92 -6.83
C LYS A 265 15.50 -27.08 -6.86
N ARG A 266 14.21 -26.73 -6.89
CA ARG A 266 13.09 -27.66 -6.78
C ARG A 266 12.19 -27.60 -8.02
N PRO A 267 11.40 -28.65 -8.29
CA PRO A 267 10.31 -28.58 -9.26
C PRO A 267 9.26 -27.52 -8.89
N LEU A 268 8.34 -27.24 -9.82
CA LEU A 268 7.18 -26.41 -9.56
C LEU A 268 6.39 -26.91 -8.32
N THR A 269 5.86 -25.99 -7.54
CA THR A 269 4.81 -26.30 -6.55
C THR A 269 3.43 -26.27 -7.19
N MET A 270 2.45 -26.89 -6.54
CA MET A 270 1.05 -26.74 -6.94
C MET A 270 0.57 -25.28 -6.82
N GLY A 271 1.14 -24.51 -5.90
CA GLY A 271 0.89 -23.09 -5.74
C GLY A 271 1.37 -22.27 -6.94
N GLU A 272 2.56 -22.56 -7.47
CA GLU A 272 3.08 -21.94 -8.69
C GLU A 272 2.22 -22.30 -9.92
N ILE A 273 1.74 -23.55 -10.01
CA ILE A 273 0.77 -23.96 -11.03
C ILE A 273 -0.53 -23.15 -10.88
N GLY A 274 -1.09 -23.07 -9.66
CA GLY A 274 -2.32 -22.33 -9.40
C GLY A 274 -2.20 -20.84 -9.74
N CYS A 275 -1.05 -20.23 -9.43
CA CYS A 275 -0.73 -18.87 -9.84
C CYS A 275 -0.73 -18.75 -11.37
N PHE A 276 0.04 -19.57 -12.08
CA PHE A 276 0.10 -19.57 -13.54
C PHE A 276 -1.29 -19.70 -14.18
N LEU A 277 -2.07 -20.69 -13.72
CA LEU A 277 -3.41 -20.94 -14.23
C LEU A 277 -4.35 -19.75 -14.03
N SER A 278 -4.23 -19.04 -12.90
CA SER A 278 -5.04 -17.85 -12.63
C SER A 278 -4.80 -16.75 -13.69
N HIS A 279 -3.54 -16.51 -14.06
CA HIS A 279 -3.21 -15.58 -15.15
C HIS A 279 -3.65 -16.11 -16.52
N TYR A 280 -3.41 -17.39 -16.78
CA TYR A 280 -3.78 -18.05 -18.04
C TYR A 280 -5.28 -17.96 -18.33
N LEU A 281 -6.13 -18.17 -17.33
CA LEU A 281 -7.59 -18.05 -17.45
C LEU A 281 -8.02 -16.63 -17.90
N ILE A 282 -7.34 -15.58 -17.42
CA ILE A 282 -7.59 -14.21 -17.89
C ILE A 282 -7.17 -14.08 -19.36
N TRP A 283 -6.02 -14.62 -19.75
CA TRP A 283 -5.56 -14.55 -21.14
C TRP A 283 -6.51 -15.27 -22.10
N GLU A 284 -7.01 -16.45 -21.72
CA GLU A 284 -8.04 -17.16 -22.48
C GLU A 284 -9.35 -16.37 -22.54
N GLU A 285 -9.79 -15.79 -21.42
CA GLU A 285 -10.99 -14.96 -21.41
C GLU A 285 -10.85 -13.76 -22.35
N MET A 286 -9.71 -13.06 -22.34
CA MET A 286 -9.44 -11.97 -23.28
C MET A 286 -9.57 -12.42 -24.73
N ILE A 287 -9.01 -13.58 -25.06
CA ILE A 287 -9.04 -14.15 -26.41
C ILE A 287 -10.46 -14.51 -26.84
N ASN A 288 -11.20 -15.18 -25.95
CA ASN A 288 -12.55 -15.68 -26.21
C ASN A 288 -13.57 -14.53 -26.32
N ASN A 289 -13.42 -13.50 -25.49
CA ASN A 289 -14.35 -12.36 -25.45
C ASN A 289 -13.89 -11.17 -26.30
N GLY A 290 -12.69 -11.23 -26.89
CA GLY A 290 -12.13 -10.15 -27.71
C GLY A 290 -11.81 -8.87 -26.94
N LEU A 291 -11.38 -8.98 -25.67
CA LEU A 291 -10.98 -7.83 -24.85
C LEU A 291 -9.66 -7.27 -25.40
N ALA A 292 -9.68 -6.02 -25.89
CA ALA A 292 -8.56 -5.38 -26.56
C ALA A 292 -7.40 -5.11 -25.59
N GLN A 293 -7.70 -4.63 -24.38
CA GLN A 293 -6.70 -4.44 -23.33
C GLN A 293 -7.29 -4.56 -21.93
N VAL A 294 -6.53 -5.16 -21.03
CA VAL A 294 -6.92 -5.35 -19.62
C VAL A 294 -5.80 -4.93 -18.69
N LEU A 295 -6.16 -4.63 -17.43
CA LEU A 295 -5.23 -4.53 -16.32
C LEU A 295 -5.46 -5.73 -15.39
N VAL A 296 -4.39 -6.37 -14.95
CA VAL A 296 -4.43 -7.47 -13.98
C VAL A 296 -3.72 -7.02 -12.71
N LEU A 297 -4.34 -7.24 -11.56
CA LEU A 297 -3.82 -6.92 -10.24
C LEU A 297 -3.86 -8.18 -9.35
N GLU A 298 -2.79 -8.43 -8.61
CA GLU A 298 -2.76 -9.41 -7.52
C GLU A 298 -3.30 -8.82 -6.20
N ASP A 299 -3.60 -9.66 -5.22
CA ASP A 299 -4.31 -9.26 -3.99
C ASP A 299 -3.43 -8.75 -2.85
N ASP A 300 -2.12 -8.77 -3.01
CA ASP A 300 -1.11 -8.44 -2.01
C ASP A 300 -0.19 -7.29 -2.44
N VAL A 301 -0.76 -6.33 -3.18
CA VAL A 301 -0.08 -5.10 -3.60
C VAL A 301 -0.42 -3.87 -2.76
N ARG A 302 0.49 -2.90 -2.76
CA ARG A 302 0.36 -1.50 -2.32
C ARG A 302 0.41 -0.60 -3.56
N PHE A 303 -0.20 0.58 -3.47
CA PHE A 303 -0.33 1.52 -4.58
C PHE A 303 0.49 2.78 -4.31
N GLU A 304 1.20 3.28 -5.32
CA GLU A 304 1.82 4.61 -5.26
C GLU A 304 0.78 5.71 -5.03
N PRO A 305 1.14 6.81 -4.34
CA PRO A 305 0.31 7.99 -4.28
C PRO A 305 -0.08 8.45 -5.69
N ASP A 306 -1.34 8.79 -5.89
CA ASP A 306 -1.87 9.19 -7.21
C ASP A 306 -1.80 8.12 -8.31
N PHE A 307 -1.77 6.83 -7.94
CA PHE A 307 -1.77 5.68 -8.85
C PHE A 307 -2.65 5.85 -10.09
N ARG A 308 -3.88 6.35 -9.91
CA ARG A 308 -4.86 6.51 -10.97
C ARG A 308 -4.41 7.48 -12.06
N ASN A 309 -3.81 8.61 -11.70
CA ASN A 309 -3.33 9.58 -12.68
C ASN A 309 -2.02 9.12 -13.30
N GLN A 310 -1.11 8.57 -12.51
CA GLN A 310 0.14 8.00 -13.02
C GLN A 310 -0.11 6.89 -14.06
N LEU A 311 -1.08 6.01 -13.81
CA LEU A 311 -1.47 4.96 -14.77
C LEU A 311 -2.07 5.55 -16.06
N ARG A 312 -2.81 6.65 -15.98
CA ARG A 312 -3.33 7.33 -17.18
C ARG A 312 -2.22 7.99 -17.99
N GLU A 313 -1.23 8.58 -17.33
CA GLU A 313 -0.05 9.14 -17.99
C GLU A 313 0.74 8.05 -18.69
N LEU A 314 0.96 6.92 -18.02
CA LEU A 314 1.56 5.72 -18.60
C LEU A 314 0.86 5.27 -19.88
N LEU A 315 -0.48 5.15 -19.86
CA LEU A 315 -1.26 4.74 -21.03
C LEU A 315 -1.25 5.79 -22.15
N ARG A 316 -1.20 7.09 -21.81
CA ARG A 316 -1.07 8.17 -22.79
C ARG A 316 0.28 8.10 -23.51
N ASP A 317 1.37 7.91 -22.77
CA ASP A 317 2.70 7.70 -23.35
C ASP A 317 2.70 6.47 -24.27
N ALA A 318 2.15 5.34 -23.79
CA ALA A 318 2.07 4.10 -24.56
C ALA A 318 1.28 4.28 -25.87
N THR A 319 0.17 5.02 -25.81
CA THR A 319 -0.68 5.34 -26.97
C THR A 319 0.05 6.24 -27.96
N ALA A 320 0.70 7.31 -27.48
CA ALA A 320 1.43 8.26 -28.31
C ALA A 320 2.60 7.60 -29.07
N LEU A 321 3.18 6.55 -28.50
CA LEU A 321 4.31 5.81 -29.08
C LEU A 321 3.90 4.60 -29.91
N SER A 322 2.61 4.25 -29.94
CA SER A 322 2.10 3.00 -30.54
C SER A 322 2.44 2.82 -32.03
N SER A 323 2.65 3.90 -32.78
CA SER A 323 3.05 3.83 -34.19
C SER A 323 4.50 3.36 -34.41
N LYS A 324 5.35 3.47 -33.38
CA LYS A 324 6.76 3.04 -33.42
C LYS A 324 6.99 1.82 -32.53
N TYR A 325 6.38 1.82 -31.36
CA TYR A 325 6.55 0.82 -30.32
C TYR A 325 5.17 0.36 -29.85
N HIS A 326 4.60 -0.64 -30.52
CA HIS A 326 3.34 -1.23 -30.10
C HIS A 326 3.59 -2.19 -28.93
N TRP A 327 3.28 -1.74 -27.72
CA TRP A 327 3.39 -2.55 -26.52
C TRP A 327 2.38 -3.70 -26.53
N GLU A 328 2.73 -4.80 -25.89
CA GLU A 328 1.83 -5.93 -25.72
C GLU A 328 1.65 -6.32 -24.25
N PHE A 329 2.68 -6.06 -23.44
CA PHE A 329 2.71 -6.29 -22.01
C PHE A 329 3.36 -5.09 -21.32
N ILE A 330 2.75 -4.51 -20.29
CA ILE A 330 3.38 -3.47 -19.46
C ILE A 330 3.34 -3.92 -17.99
N TYR A 331 4.49 -4.11 -17.37
CA TYR A 331 4.54 -4.28 -15.92
C TYR A 331 4.18 -2.99 -15.20
N ILE A 332 3.26 -3.09 -14.24
CA ILE A 332 2.88 -1.99 -13.34
C ILE A 332 3.57 -2.14 -11.98
N GLY A 333 3.76 -3.38 -11.52
CA GLY A 333 4.61 -3.74 -10.38
C GLY A 333 5.38 -5.02 -10.64
N ARG A 334 6.66 -5.05 -10.27
CA ARG A 334 7.58 -6.19 -10.47
C ARG A 334 8.79 -6.09 -9.54
N LYS A 335 9.53 -7.18 -9.35
CA LYS A 335 10.87 -7.20 -8.74
C LYS A 335 11.94 -7.18 -9.82
N ARG A 336 12.75 -6.12 -9.83
CA ARG A 336 13.89 -5.98 -10.74
C ARG A 336 15.11 -6.72 -10.19
N PHE A 337 15.91 -7.29 -11.08
CA PHE A 337 17.13 -8.02 -10.73
C PHE A 337 18.41 -7.21 -10.84
N HIS A 338 18.47 -6.31 -11.82
CA HIS A 338 19.70 -5.61 -12.15
C HIS A 338 19.72 -4.21 -11.54
N SER A 339 20.91 -3.80 -11.09
CA SER A 339 21.28 -2.42 -10.75
C SER A 339 21.66 -1.58 -11.97
N ASN A 340 21.49 -2.12 -13.18
CA ASN A 340 21.74 -1.39 -14.41
C ASN A 340 20.72 -0.24 -14.57
N PRO A 341 21.13 0.89 -15.17
CA PRO A 341 20.22 1.98 -15.44
C PRO A 341 19.06 1.48 -16.31
N VAL A 342 17.85 1.91 -15.94
CA VAL A 342 16.62 1.57 -16.65
C VAL A 342 16.67 2.16 -18.06
N GLU A 343 16.49 1.31 -19.08
CA GLU A 343 16.45 1.75 -20.47
C GLU A 343 15.05 2.28 -20.83
N MET A 344 14.90 3.61 -20.85
CA MET A 344 13.65 4.25 -21.23
C MET A 344 13.28 3.98 -22.69
N VAL A 345 11.98 3.83 -22.97
CA VAL A 345 11.48 3.76 -24.35
C VAL A 345 11.73 5.13 -25.01
N PRO A 346 12.34 5.21 -26.21
CA PRO A 346 12.65 6.49 -26.83
C PRO A 346 11.41 7.39 -27.01
N GLY A 347 11.43 8.56 -26.36
CA GLY A 347 10.35 9.54 -26.37
C GLY A 347 9.29 9.34 -25.28
N ALA A 348 9.38 8.28 -24.46
CA ALA A 348 8.55 8.13 -23.28
C ALA A 348 9.08 8.96 -22.11
N ARG A 349 8.17 9.32 -21.20
CA ARG A 349 8.48 9.96 -19.92
C ARG A 349 8.45 8.96 -18.79
N VAL A 350 7.51 8.00 -18.84
CA VAL A 350 7.24 7.05 -17.75
C VAL A 350 7.22 5.58 -18.19
N LEU A 351 7.72 5.26 -19.39
CA LEU A 351 7.83 3.89 -19.90
C LEU A 351 9.28 3.51 -20.18
N ALA A 352 9.65 2.33 -19.71
CA ALA A 352 10.92 1.70 -20.00
C ALA A 352 10.75 0.31 -20.61
N TRP A 353 11.80 -0.19 -21.26
CA TRP A 353 11.84 -1.58 -21.70
C TRP A 353 11.89 -2.53 -20.51
N ALA A 354 11.12 -3.62 -20.56
CA ALA A 354 11.21 -4.66 -19.55
C ALA A 354 12.51 -5.46 -19.73
N ASP A 355 13.17 -5.74 -18.60
CA ASP A 355 14.32 -6.62 -18.49
C ASP A 355 13.96 -7.86 -17.65
N TYR A 356 14.93 -8.74 -17.40
CA TYR A 356 14.71 -9.91 -16.54
C TYR A 356 14.23 -9.49 -15.14
N THR A 357 13.19 -10.15 -14.66
CA THR A 357 12.40 -9.69 -13.52
C THR A 357 11.63 -10.85 -12.91
N TYR A 358 11.22 -10.68 -11.65
CA TYR A 358 10.19 -11.53 -11.03
C TYR A 358 8.95 -10.75 -10.65
N TRP A 359 7.94 -11.49 -10.21
CA TRP A 359 6.64 -11.04 -9.74
C TRP A 359 5.76 -10.41 -10.82
N THR A 360 4.47 -10.76 -10.76
CA THR A 360 3.42 -10.27 -11.64
C THR A 360 2.37 -9.45 -10.88
N LEU A 361 2.82 -8.76 -9.81
CA LEU A 361 2.02 -7.94 -8.88
C LEU A 361 0.87 -7.18 -9.58
N GLY A 362 1.20 -6.55 -10.72
CA GLY A 362 0.19 -6.13 -11.66
C GLY A 362 0.79 -5.79 -13.02
N TYR A 363 0.00 -5.96 -14.08
CA TYR A 363 0.40 -5.67 -15.45
C TYR A 363 -0.78 -5.31 -16.35
N ALA A 364 -0.53 -4.48 -17.36
CA ALA A 364 -1.43 -4.30 -18.48
C ALA A 364 -1.10 -5.28 -19.61
N LEU A 365 -2.12 -5.80 -20.28
CA LEU A 365 -1.99 -6.78 -21.36
C LEU A 365 -2.93 -6.44 -22.51
N THR A 366 -2.42 -6.51 -23.73
CA THR A 366 -3.22 -6.40 -24.96
C THR A 366 -3.73 -7.76 -25.44
N LEU A 367 -4.74 -7.76 -26.30
CA LEU A 367 -5.24 -8.96 -26.95
C LEU A 367 -4.17 -9.70 -27.78
N SER A 368 -3.32 -8.96 -28.50
CA SER A 368 -2.19 -9.54 -29.26
C SER A 368 -1.17 -10.19 -28.34
N GLY A 369 -0.84 -9.53 -27.21
CA GLY A 369 0.01 -10.09 -26.17
C GLY A 369 -0.56 -11.39 -25.59
N ALA A 370 -1.84 -11.39 -25.21
CA ALA A 370 -2.52 -12.59 -24.71
C ALA A 370 -2.46 -13.75 -25.72
N ARG A 371 -2.71 -13.47 -27.01
CA ARG A 371 -2.59 -14.48 -28.08
C ARG A 371 -1.17 -15.04 -28.18
N LYS A 372 -0.13 -14.20 -28.11
CA LYS A 372 1.26 -14.65 -28.11
C LYS A 372 1.55 -15.58 -26.91
N LEU A 373 1.17 -15.17 -25.70
CA LEU A 373 1.36 -15.95 -24.49
C LEU A 373 0.67 -17.32 -24.56
N VAL A 374 -0.61 -17.36 -24.96
CA VAL A 374 -1.36 -18.62 -25.06
C VAL A 374 -0.87 -19.51 -26.21
N SER A 375 -0.53 -18.91 -27.37
CA SER A 375 -0.05 -19.66 -28.54
C SER A 375 1.29 -20.36 -28.32
N ALA A 376 2.06 -19.93 -27.32
CA ALA A 376 3.30 -20.57 -26.91
C ALA A 376 3.09 -21.94 -26.24
N LYS A 377 1.82 -22.32 -25.98
CA LYS A 377 1.39 -23.55 -25.32
C LYS A 377 2.09 -23.76 -23.97
N PRO A 378 2.00 -22.79 -23.05
CA PRO A 378 2.76 -22.84 -21.80
C PRO A 378 2.36 -24.02 -20.91
N LEU A 379 1.12 -24.51 -20.98
CA LEU A 379 0.68 -25.66 -20.19
C LEU A 379 1.45 -26.95 -20.54
N GLU A 380 1.87 -27.12 -21.80
CA GLU A 380 2.60 -28.31 -22.25
C GLU A 380 4.08 -28.33 -21.80
N LYS A 381 4.58 -27.22 -21.23
CA LYS A 381 6.00 -27.01 -20.87
C LYS A 381 6.17 -25.93 -19.80
N MET A 382 5.36 -26.00 -18.75
CA MET A 382 5.17 -24.96 -17.75
C MET A 382 6.46 -24.69 -16.96
N VAL A 383 6.68 -23.39 -16.73
CA VAL A 383 7.57 -22.81 -15.71
C VAL A 383 6.72 -21.82 -14.90
N ALA A 384 7.26 -21.26 -13.81
CA ALA A 384 6.56 -20.22 -13.06
C ALA A 384 6.21 -19.03 -13.96
N VAL A 385 5.10 -18.33 -13.69
CA VAL A 385 4.59 -17.28 -14.58
C VAL A 385 5.58 -16.14 -14.76
N ASP A 386 6.32 -15.82 -13.70
CA ASP A 386 7.36 -14.80 -13.67
C ASP A 386 8.67 -15.24 -14.33
N GLU A 387 8.84 -16.52 -14.65
CA GLU A 387 9.89 -17.01 -15.57
C GLU A 387 9.38 -17.01 -17.02
N PHE A 388 8.13 -17.43 -17.22
CA PHE A 388 7.52 -17.57 -18.54
C PHE A 388 7.43 -16.23 -19.28
N VAL A 389 6.96 -15.17 -18.63
CA VAL A 389 6.79 -13.86 -19.30
C VAL A 389 8.14 -13.31 -19.79
N PRO A 390 9.22 -13.27 -18.98
CA PRO A 390 10.57 -12.93 -19.46
C PRO A 390 11.13 -13.79 -20.59
N ILE A 391 10.78 -15.08 -20.62
CA ILE A 391 11.11 -15.93 -21.77
C ILE A 391 10.42 -15.39 -23.03
N MET A 392 9.13 -15.06 -22.95
CA MET A 392 8.35 -14.63 -24.11
C MET A 392 8.76 -13.28 -24.71
N PHE A 393 9.36 -12.38 -23.93
CA PHE A 393 9.98 -11.14 -24.42
C PHE A 393 11.51 -11.23 -24.61
N ASN A 394 12.06 -12.46 -24.58
CA ASN A 394 13.47 -12.76 -24.90
C ASN A 394 14.50 -12.03 -24.03
N ARG A 395 14.23 -11.88 -22.73
CA ARG A 395 15.17 -11.28 -21.76
C ARG A 395 15.49 -12.20 -20.57
N HIS A 396 15.08 -13.45 -20.62
CA HIS A 396 15.36 -14.42 -19.58
C HIS A 396 16.83 -14.88 -19.60
N ILE A 397 17.43 -15.08 -18.42
CA ILE A 397 18.87 -15.39 -18.26
C ILE A 397 19.24 -16.85 -18.61
N ASN A 398 18.31 -17.78 -18.44
CA ASN A 398 18.50 -19.20 -18.77
C ASN A 398 18.25 -19.48 -20.26
N SER A 399 19.32 -19.74 -21.02
CA SER A 399 19.27 -20.04 -22.46
C SER A 399 18.66 -21.42 -22.78
N GLU A 400 18.79 -22.39 -21.87
CA GLU A 400 18.18 -23.71 -22.01
C GLU A 400 16.66 -23.58 -21.97
N TRP A 401 16.11 -22.91 -20.95
CA TRP A 401 14.67 -22.76 -20.82
C TRP A 401 14.05 -21.95 -21.96
N THR A 402 14.70 -20.86 -22.36
CA THR A 402 14.23 -20.03 -23.48
C THR A 402 14.19 -20.79 -24.80
N SER A 403 15.07 -21.79 -25.01
CA SER A 403 15.13 -22.55 -26.27
C SER A 403 13.85 -23.32 -26.58
N HIS A 404 13.07 -23.68 -25.56
CA HIS A 404 11.80 -24.41 -25.71
C HIS A 404 10.63 -23.53 -26.15
N TYR A 405 10.79 -22.21 -26.15
CA TYR A 405 9.73 -21.26 -26.47
C TYR A 405 10.07 -20.49 -27.75
N TYR A 406 9.13 -20.46 -28.69
CA TYR A 406 9.23 -19.70 -29.94
C TYR A 406 7.83 -19.40 -30.51
N PRO A 407 7.59 -18.21 -31.10
CA PRO A 407 8.49 -17.05 -31.14
C PRO A 407 8.52 -16.29 -29.81
N ARG A 408 9.70 -15.80 -29.40
CA ARG A 408 9.91 -14.97 -28.20
C ARG A 408 9.92 -13.48 -28.55
N ASN A 409 8.80 -13.01 -29.08
CA ASN A 409 8.68 -11.66 -29.63
C ASN A 409 7.57 -10.82 -28.98
N LEU A 410 7.24 -11.11 -27.71
CA LEU A 410 6.34 -10.27 -26.93
C LEU A 410 7.01 -8.91 -26.69
N VAL A 411 6.33 -7.82 -27.02
CA VAL A 411 6.84 -6.47 -26.78
C VAL A 411 6.49 -6.05 -25.35
N ALA A 412 7.43 -6.25 -24.43
CA ALA A 412 7.24 -5.96 -23.01
C ALA A 412 7.91 -4.64 -22.58
N MET A 413 7.15 -3.82 -21.87
CA MET A 413 7.58 -2.57 -21.24
C MET A 413 7.28 -2.61 -19.72
N THR A 414 7.68 -1.58 -19.00
CA THR A 414 7.40 -1.40 -17.56
C THR A 414 7.13 0.07 -17.29
N ALA A 415 6.30 0.34 -16.28
CA ALA A 415 6.24 1.66 -15.68
C ALA A 415 7.59 2.03 -15.04
N GLU A 416 7.99 3.28 -15.22
CA GLU A 416 9.16 3.90 -14.58
C GLU A 416 8.78 5.30 -14.05
N PRO A 417 8.72 5.50 -12.72
CA PRO A 417 8.85 4.50 -11.65
C PRO A 417 7.72 3.45 -11.66
N LEU A 418 7.88 2.38 -10.87
CA LEU A 418 6.81 1.39 -10.66
C LEU A 418 5.63 2.02 -9.90
N LEU A 419 4.42 1.54 -10.18
CA LEU A 419 3.19 2.07 -9.56
C LEU A 419 2.59 1.14 -8.50
N LEU A 420 3.09 -0.10 -8.43
CA LEU A 420 2.67 -1.13 -7.49
C LEU A 420 3.88 -1.79 -6.85
N TYR A 421 3.74 -2.08 -5.55
CA TYR A 421 4.75 -2.71 -4.72
C TYR A 421 4.11 -3.83 -3.91
N PRO A 422 4.85 -4.85 -3.46
CA PRO A 422 4.26 -5.87 -2.59
C PRO A 422 3.88 -5.24 -1.24
N THR A 423 2.91 -5.84 -0.56
CA THR A 423 2.61 -5.47 0.83
C THR A 423 3.78 -5.72 1.77
N HIS A 424 4.51 -6.82 1.55
CA HIS A 424 5.67 -7.24 2.33
C HIS A 424 6.74 -7.80 1.39
N TYR A 425 8.00 -7.47 1.64
CA TYR A 425 9.14 -8.07 0.98
C TYR A 425 9.56 -9.35 1.70
N VAL A 426 10.32 -10.19 0.99
CA VAL A 426 10.91 -11.41 1.57
C VAL A 426 11.79 -11.01 2.76
N GLY A 427 11.45 -11.51 3.95
CA GLY A 427 12.16 -11.23 5.19
C GLY A 427 11.49 -10.19 6.10
N ASP A 428 10.45 -9.50 5.61
CA ASP A 428 9.66 -8.60 6.43
C ASP A 428 8.78 -9.38 7.42
N ASP A 429 8.55 -8.82 8.60
CA ASP A 429 7.57 -9.34 9.55
C ASP A 429 6.18 -9.39 8.90
N GLY A 430 5.55 -10.57 8.90
CA GLY A 430 4.25 -10.78 8.23
C GLY A 430 4.32 -11.23 6.76
N TYR A 431 5.52 -11.34 6.17
CA TYR A 431 5.69 -11.91 4.83
C TYR A 431 5.13 -13.34 4.74
N PHE A 432 4.29 -13.59 3.74
CA PHE A 432 3.75 -14.92 3.47
C PHE A 432 3.48 -15.14 1.98
N SER A 433 4.03 -16.24 1.43
CA SER A 433 3.79 -16.68 0.05
C SER A 433 2.88 -17.91 -0.04
N ASP A 434 1.75 -17.78 -0.74
CA ASP A 434 0.83 -18.88 -1.02
C ASP A 434 1.34 -19.82 -2.15
N THR A 435 2.33 -19.39 -2.94
CA THR A 435 2.92 -20.20 -4.01
C THR A 435 4.01 -21.14 -3.47
N GLU A 436 4.82 -20.67 -2.52
CA GLU A 436 5.99 -21.41 -2.01
C GLU A 436 5.64 -22.45 -0.92
N THR A 437 4.47 -22.33 -0.27
CA THR A 437 4.11 -23.13 0.92
C THR A 437 3.26 -24.38 0.62
N THR A 438 3.20 -24.80 -0.63
CA THR A 438 2.39 -25.95 -1.09
C THR A 438 3.25 -27.12 -1.54
N GLY A 439 2.63 -28.31 -1.67
CA GLY A 439 3.33 -29.53 -2.10
C GLY A 439 3.96 -29.40 -3.49
N LEU A 440 5.06 -30.14 -3.70
CA LEU A 440 5.74 -30.25 -5.00
C LEU A 440 4.89 -31.05 -5.99
N ILE A 441 5.11 -30.81 -7.28
CA ILE A 441 4.50 -31.64 -8.32
C ILE A 441 4.97 -33.11 -8.27
N PRO A 442 4.12 -34.07 -8.65
CA PRO A 442 4.47 -35.49 -8.73
C PRO A 442 5.69 -35.77 -9.61
N PRO A 443 6.54 -36.75 -9.25
CA PRO A 443 7.70 -37.16 -10.07
C PRO A 443 7.34 -37.56 -11.50
N GLU A 444 6.13 -38.08 -11.74
CA GLU A 444 5.65 -38.50 -13.06
C GLU A 444 5.38 -37.32 -14.02
N LEU A 445 5.16 -36.12 -13.47
CA LEU A 445 4.91 -34.88 -14.22
C LEU A 445 6.18 -34.03 -14.37
N GLN A 446 7.23 -34.37 -13.62
CA GLN A 446 8.58 -33.89 -13.82
C GLN A 446 9.13 -34.65 -15.03
N GLN A 447 9.19 -34.04 -16.21
CA GLN A 447 9.69 -34.74 -17.40
C GLN A 447 11.12 -35.26 -17.13
N ALA A 448 11.24 -36.56 -16.97
CA ALA A 448 12.50 -37.23 -16.68
C ALA A 448 13.37 -37.27 -17.95
N GLU A 449 14.15 -36.23 -18.22
CA GLU A 449 15.36 -36.39 -19.03
C GLU A 449 16.47 -37.05 -18.20
N LEU A 450 16.25 -38.33 -17.84
CA LEU A 450 17.30 -39.19 -17.28
C LEU A 450 17.46 -40.52 -18.03
N ARG A 451 16.83 -40.71 -19.19
CA ARG A 451 16.98 -41.94 -20.00
C ARG A 451 17.79 -41.82 -21.29
N LEU A 452 18.43 -40.68 -21.58
CA LEU A 452 19.25 -40.52 -22.80
C LEU A 452 20.75 -40.28 -22.57
N LYS A 453 21.24 -40.28 -21.31
CA LYS A 453 22.68 -40.32 -21.02
C LYS A 453 23.23 -41.70 -20.65
N ALA A 454 22.38 -42.70 -20.40
CA ALA A 454 22.81 -44.08 -20.11
C ALA A 454 22.91 -44.98 -21.36
N ALA A 455 22.34 -44.57 -22.50
CA ALA A 455 22.33 -45.36 -23.75
C ALA A 455 23.44 -44.98 -24.76
N LYS A 456 24.42 -44.17 -24.35
CA LYS A 456 25.60 -43.83 -25.17
C LYS A 456 26.93 -44.37 -24.61
N VAL A 457 26.86 -45.33 -23.68
CA VAL A 457 28.03 -46.07 -23.19
C VAL A 457 28.00 -47.56 -23.58
N GLU A 458 26.91 -48.05 -24.18
CA GLU A 458 26.86 -49.36 -24.83
C GLU A 458 26.16 -49.25 -26.18
N LEU A 459 26.92 -48.86 -27.21
CA LEU A 459 26.81 -49.29 -28.61
C LEU A 459 28.03 -48.81 -29.39
#